data_AF-A0A521BEY5-F1
#
_entry.id   AF-A0A521BEY5-F1
#
_cell.length_a   1.000
_cell.length_b   1.000
_cell.length_c   1.000
_cell.angle_alpha   90.00
_cell.angle_beta   90.00
_cell.angle_gamma   90.00
#
_symmetry.space_group_name_H-M   'P 1'
#
loop_
_entity.id
_entity.type
_entity.pdbx_description
1 polymer ?
#
loop_
_entity_poly.entity_id
_entity_poly.type
_entity_poly.pdbx_seq_one_letter_code
_entity_poly.pdbx_strand_id
1 'polypeptide(L)'
;MTNSAELTDDLHLMMAAAILCGQRGVDADLMPIFDSWAQHYPQDALANIGRGLFMIGHGNPEAGYQMIAEAADKATTRAEQAREVLASLRHDLPELTR
;
A
#
# COMPACT_ATOMS: atom_id res chain seq x y z
N MET A 1 1.12 -20.39 -22.41
CA MET A 1 -0.01 -19.53 -22.00
C MET A 1 -0.14 -19.69 -20.50
N THR A 2 0.21 -18.68 -19.73
CA THR A 2 0.05 -18.70 -18.27
C THR A 2 -1.44 -18.62 -17.95
N ASN A 3 -1.93 -19.48 -17.07
CA ASN A 3 -3.34 -19.50 -16.70
C ASN A 3 -3.69 -18.21 -15.93
N SER A 4 -4.79 -17.54 -16.25
CA SER A 4 -5.19 -16.28 -15.60
C SER A 4 -5.41 -16.45 -14.09
N ALA A 5 -5.76 -17.65 -13.64
CA ALA A 5 -5.88 -17.97 -12.21
C ALA A 5 -4.51 -18.00 -11.51
N GLU A 6 -3.51 -18.65 -12.13
CA GLU A 6 -2.15 -18.72 -11.59
C GLU A 6 -1.51 -17.33 -11.46
N LEU A 7 -1.68 -16.47 -12.48
CA LEU A 7 -1.22 -15.08 -12.42
C LEU A 7 -1.86 -14.28 -11.29
N THR A 8 -3.12 -14.56 -10.98
CA THR A 8 -3.83 -13.90 -9.88
C THR A 8 -3.29 -14.38 -8.54
N ASP A 9 -3.09 -15.68 -8.37
CA ASP A 9 -2.56 -16.26 -7.13
C ASP A 9 -1.13 -15.78 -6.86
N ASP A 10 -0.28 -15.74 -7.89
CA ASP A 10 1.10 -15.23 -7.80
C ASP A 10 1.12 -13.76 -7.35
N LEU A 11 0.21 -12.93 -7.87
CA LEU A 11 0.10 -11.53 -7.47
C LEU A 11 -0.30 -11.36 -5.99
N HIS A 12 -1.18 -12.22 -5.49
CA HIS A 12 -1.52 -12.24 -4.05
C HIS A 12 -0.33 -12.65 -3.18
N LEU A 13 0.44 -13.65 -3.61
CA LEU A 13 1.64 -14.08 -2.91
C LEU A 13 2.70 -12.97 -2.88
N MET A 14 2.92 -12.30 -4.02
CA MET A 14 3.84 -11.16 -4.10
C MET A 14 3.40 -10.00 -3.20
N MET A 15 2.10 -9.67 -3.18
CA MET A 15 1.58 -8.63 -2.28
C MET A 15 1.78 -8.99 -0.81
N ALA A 16 1.50 -10.23 -0.43
CA ALA A 16 1.73 -10.70 0.94
C ALA A 16 3.23 -10.60 1.32
N ALA A 17 4.12 -10.99 0.42
CA ALA A 17 5.56 -10.85 0.60
C ALA A 17 5.99 -9.38 0.74
N ALA A 18 5.46 -8.47 -0.08
CA ALA A 18 5.75 -7.05 0.00
C ALA A 18 5.36 -6.45 1.36
N ILE A 19 4.18 -6.80 1.88
CA ILE A 19 3.73 -6.38 3.21
C ILE A 19 4.70 -6.88 4.29
N LEU A 20 5.11 -8.15 4.23
CA LEU A 20 6.06 -8.73 5.17
C LEU A 20 7.44 -8.06 5.09
N CYS A 21 7.92 -7.72 3.90
CA CYS A 21 9.17 -6.98 3.73
C CYS A 21 9.12 -5.65 4.49
N GLY A 22 8.05 -4.88 4.32
CA GLY A 22 7.85 -3.61 5.04
C GLY A 22 7.80 -3.79 6.56
N GLN A 23 7.05 -4.79 7.06
CA GLN A 23 6.94 -5.07 8.50
C GLN A 23 8.26 -5.55 9.14
N ARG A 24 9.17 -6.13 8.35
CA ARG A 24 10.44 -6.69 8.84
C ARG A 24 11.65 -5.82 8.54
N GLY A 25 11.45 -4.66 7.93
CA GLY A 25 12.55 -3.76 7.54
C GLY A 25 13.47 -4.40 6.49
N VAL A 26 12.92 -5.25 5.62
CA VAL A 26 13.67 -5.79 4.48
C VAL A 26 13.76 -4.71 3.43
N ASP A 27 14.99 -4.31 3.11
CA ASP A 27 15.28 -3.34 2.05
C ASP A 27 15.14 -4.01 0.68
N ALA A 28 14.06 -3.69 -0.02
CA ALA A 28 13.72 -4.20 -1.35
C ALA A 28 12.88 -3.19 -2.11
N ASP A 29 13.00 -3.19 -3.44
CA ASP A 29 12.10 -2.40 -4.30
C ASP A 29 10.73 -3.09 -4.41
N LEU A 30 9.73 -2.53 -3.74
CA LEU A 30 8.37 -3.09 -3.66
C LEU A 30 7.39 -2.39 -4.61
N MET A 31 7.78 -1.26 -5.21
CA MET A 31 6.89 -0.45 -6.05
C MET A 31 6.29 -1.23 -7.23
N PRO A 32 7.05 -2.09 -7.96
CA PRO A 32 6.49 -2.88 -9.05
C PRO A 32 5.34 -3.81 -8.64
N ILE A 33 5.35 -4.31 -7.40
CA ILE A 33 4.30 -5.18 -6.87
C ILE A 33 3.02 -4.36 -6.62
N PHE A 34 3.15 -3.18 -6.02
CA PHE A 34 2.01 -2.28 -5.80
C PHE A 34 1.42 -1.76 -7.12
N ASP A 35 2.27 -1.48 -8.11
CA ASP A 35 1.87 -1.09 -9.46
C ASP A 35 1.08 -2.19 -10.15
N SER A 36 1.57 -3.42 -10.09
CA SER A 36 0.86 -4.59 -10.63
C SER A 36 -0.47 -4.79 -9.91
N TRP A 37 -0.51 -4.68 -8.58
CA TRP A 37 -1.75 -4.80 -7.81
C TRP A 37 -2.80 -3.76 -8.22
N ALA A 38 -2.40 -2.49 -8.35
CA ALA A 38 -3.31 -1.41 -8.73
C ALA A 38 -3.91 -1.59 -10.13
N GLN A 39 -3.20 -2.25 -11.05
CA GLN A 39 -3.73 -2.57 -12.38
C GLN A 39 -4.83 -3.64 -12.33
N HIS A 40 -4.66 -4.66 -11.47
CA HIS A 40 -5.63 -5.75 -11.33
C HIS A 40 -6.78 -5.42 -10.37
N TYR A 41 -6.53 -4.59 -9.36
CA TYR A 41 -7.48 -4.20 -8.31
C TYR A 41 -7.55 -2.68 -8.16
N PRO A 42 -8.01 -1.94 -9.18
CA PRO A 42 -7.96 -0.47 -9.20
C PRO A 42 -8.83 0.21 -8.14
N GLN A 43 -9.81 -0.51 -7.58
CA GLN A 43 -10.69 -0.01 -6.53
C GLN A 43 -10.27 -0.43 -5.12
N ASP A 44 -9.14 -1.15 -4.99
CA ASP A 44 -8.65 -1.66 -3.73
C ASP A 44 -7.60 -0.74 -3.11
N ALA A 45 -7.77 -0.41 -1.84
CA ALA A 45 -6.87 0.50 -1.14
C ALA A 45 -5.44 -0.03 -0.95
N LEU A 46 -5.22 -1.35 -1.03
CA LEU A 46 -4.00 -1.99 -0.56
C LEU A 46 -2.73 -1.53 -1.29
N ALA A 47 -2.81 -1.29 -2.61
CA ALA A 47 -1.66 -0.77 -3.35
C ALA A 47 -1.24 0.61 -2.85
N ASN A 48 -2.18 1.52 -2.63
CA ASN A 48 -1.88 2.87 -2.18
C ASN A 48 -1.49 2.91 -0.68
N ILE A 49 -2.02 2.00 0.14
CA ILE A 49 -1.51 1.79 1.50
C ILE A 49 -0.03 1.37 1.45
N GLY A 50 0.30 0.35 0.65
CA GLY A 50 1.67 -0.17 0.52
C GLY A 50 2.64 0.88 0.00
N ARG A 51 2.31 1.57 -1.09
CA ARG A 51 3.11 2.69 -1.63
C ARG A 51 3.29 3.79 -0.61
N GLY A 52 2.21 4.16 0.09
CA GLY A 52 2.25 5.23 1.07
C GLY A 52 3.21 4.94 2.22
N LEU A 53 3.10 3.76 2.82
CA LEU A 53 3.99 3.31 3.89
C LEU A 53 5.43 3.17 3.41
N PHE A 54 5.64 2.67 2.19
CA PHE A 54 6.96 2.58 1.58
C PHE A 54 7.58 3.98 1.42
N MET A 55 6.85 4.95 0.87
CA MET A 55 7.32 6.33 0.70
C MET A 55 7.66 7.00 2.03
N ILE A 56 6.84 6.80 3.07
CA ILE A 56 7.11 7.29 4.43
C ILE A 56 8.43 6.72 4.95
N GLY A 57 8.67 5.42 4.81
CA GLY A 57 9.92 4.77 5.21
C GLY A 57 11.15 5.22 4.42
N HIS A 58 10.97 5.79 3.23
CA HIS A 58 12.05 6.17 2.30
C HIS A 58 12.20 7.69 2.13
N GLY A 59 11.76 8.48 3.12
CA GLY A 59 12.02 9.93 3.17
C GLY A 59 11.12 10.78 2.28
N ASN A 60 9.94 10.26 1.88
CA ASN A 60 8.90 11.03 1.21
C ASN A 60 7.55 10.90 1.92
N PRO A 61 7.45 11.34 3.20
CA PRO A 61 6.31 11.04 4.03
C PRO A 61 5.04 11.81 3.64
N GLU A 62 5.15 13.03 3.12
CA GLU A 62 3.99 13.80 2.66
C GLU A 62 3.30 13.13 1.47
N ALA A 63 4.06 12.73 0.45
CA ALA A 63 3.49 12.01 -0.69
C ALA A 63 2.92 10.65 -0.25
N GLY A 64 3.61 9.98 0.67
CA GLY A 64 3.15 8.70 1.21
C GLY A 64 1.82 8.84 1.95
N TYR A 65 1.69 9.84 2.83
CA TYR A 65 0.45 10.13 3.54
C TYR A 65 -0.70 10.48 2.57
N GLN A 66 -0.43 11.33 1.56
CA GLN A 66 -1.40 11.70 0.54
C GLN A 66 -1.96 10.47 -0.20
N MET A 67 -1.11 9.50 -0.57
CA MET A 67 -1.58 8.27 -1.22
C MET A 67 -2.56 7.47 -0.35
N ILE A 68 -2.28 7.36 0.96
CA ILE A 68 -3.14 6.64 1.90
C ILE A 68 -4.45 7.41 2.12
N ALA A 69 -4.38 8.74 2.21
CA ALA A 69 -5.55 9.63 2.30
C ALA A 69 -6.48 9.46 1.10
N GLU A 70 -5.93 9.45 -0.12
CA GLU A 70 -6.72 9.21 -1.33
C GLU A 70 -7.34 7.82 -1.36
N ALA A 71 -6.63 6.79 -0.87
CA ALA A 71 -7.18 5.44 -0.76
C ALA A 71 -8.35 5.37 0.23
N ALA A 72 -8.24 6.05 1.37
CA ALA A 72 -9.30 6.11 2.39
C ALA A 72 -10.58 6.82 1.91
N ASP A 73 -10.43 7.75 0.97
CA ASP A 73 -11.52 8.52 0.35
C ASP A 73 -12.16 7.78 -0.83
N LYS A 74 -11.34 7.24 -1.74
CA LYS A 74 -11.79 6.81 -3.08
C LYS A 74 -11.91 5.29 -3.26
N ALA A 75 -11.25 4.48 -2.44
CA ALA A 75 -11.27 3.03 -2.62
C ALA A 75 -12.65 2.45 -2.29
N THR A 76 -13.07 1.44 -3.04
CA THR A 76 -14.31 0.70 -2.76
C THR A 76 -14.05 -0.44 -1.77
N THR A 77 -12.90 -1.11 -1.87
CA THR A 77 -12.48 -2.16 -0.94
C THR A 77 -11.33 -1.72 -0.07
N ARG A 78 -11.34 -2.16 1.20
CA ARG A 78 -10.32 -1.86 2.21
C ARG A 78 -10.09 -0.36 2.51
N ALA A 79 -11.03 0.51 2.15
CA ALA A 79 -10.98 1.93 2.53
C ALA A 79 -10.89 2.12 4.05
N GLU A 80 -11.57 1.26 4.83
CA GLU A 80 -11.48 1.33 6.30
C GLU A 80 -10.08 1.02 6.80
N GLN A 81 -9.40 0.03 6.22
CA GLN A 81 -8.00 -0.26 6.54
C GLN A 81 -7.09 0.95 6.25
N ALA A 82 -7.34 1.68 5.17
CA ALA A 82 -6.60 2.92 4.90
C ALA A 82 -6.88 4.00 5.98
N ARG A 83 -8.12 4.12 6.46
CA ARG A 83 -8.47 5.05 7.56
C ARG A 83 -7.81 4.68 8.87
N GLU A 84 -7.75 3.39 9.19
CA GLU A 84 -7.04 2.87 10.37
C GLU A 84 -5.55 3.18 10.30
N VAL A 85 -4.91 2.96 9.14
CA VAL A 85 -3.51 3.31 8.92
C VAL A 85 -3.29 4.81 9.09
N LEU A 86 -4.15 5.65 8.51
CA LEU A 86 -4.07 7.10 8.73
C LEU A 86 -4.19 7.43 10.22
N ALA A 87 -5.14 6.84 10.94
CA ALA A 87 -5.31 7.09 12.37
C ALA A 87 -4.04 6.74 13.17
N SER A 88 -3.37 5.62 12.85
CA SER A 88 -2.07 5.27 13.44
C SER A 88 -1.01 6.30 13.08
N LEU A 89 -0.89 6.68 11.81
CA LEU A 89 0.07 7.69 11.37
C LEU A 89 -0.15 9.06 12.05
N ARG A 90 -1.41 9.47 12.27
CA ARG A 90 -1.70 10.72 13.00
C ARG A 90 -1.25 10.67 14.45
N HIS A 91 -1.33 9.49 15.07
CA HIS A 91 -0.88 9.28 16.44
C HIS A 91 0.65 9.28 16.53
N ASP A 92 1.32 8.61 15.58
CA ASP A 92 2.76 8.37 15.63
C ASP A 92 3.58 9.51 14.98
N LEU A 93 3.02 10.21 13.99
CA LEU A 93 3.65 11.26 13.18
C LEU A 93 2.71 12.48 13.02
N PRO A 94 2.41 13.22 14.10
CA PRO A 94 1.43 14.32 14.08
C PRO A 94 1.81 15.51 13.19
N GLU A 95 3.07 15.63 12.79
CA GLU A 95 3.54 16.63 11.82
C GLU A 95 3.00 16.42 10.40
N LEU A 96 2.66 15.18 10.03
CA LEU A 96 2.12 14.85 8.70
C LEU A 96 0.66 15.26 8.51
N THR A 97 0.02 15.75 9.57
CA THR A 97 -1.43 16.00 9.61
C THR A 97 -1.79 17.48 9.60
N ARG A 98 -0.80 18.36 9.44
CA ARG A 98 -0.95 19.81 9.54
C ARG A 98 -1.40 20.47 8.25
#